data_AF-A0A2W6VGU0-F1
#
_entry.id   AF-A0A2W6VGU0-F1
#
_cell.length_a   1.000
_cell.length_b   1.000
_cell.length_c   1.000
_cell.angle_alpha   90.00
_cell.angle_beta   90.00
_cell.angle_gamma   90.00
#
_symmetry.space_group_name_H-M   'P 1'
#
loop_
_entity.id
_entity.type
_entity.pdbx_description
1 polymer ?
#
loop_
_entity_poly.entity_id
_entity_poly.type
_entity_poly.pdbx_seq_one_letter_code
_entity_poly.pdbx_strand_id
1 'polypeptide(L)'
;MSLDDLFGPQSGEPEPERAAPAPAEPRAPKPPKEPRAPRPPRPPREPGSRTPLILGIVAGVLLVAVIVTLAIALNRPSAPAPAESTPPATSEPAPAPSTPSATPTDDAVGEPTTLTFAGTGFTLADADGDEVFTFGWRDETANAVAALTEAFGAAPSQRVEPGDGSHYPDYTVYQWDGFMLFDMVSTPDDATRADYSQPTYVLLSKNEIGGIRLVAEHELAIGQTVAEVRAAGPALEIPRGNVGAIRFVFDPARSSAADPLQYSAFADTDGTVVTAILYYFYSDL
;
A
#
# COMPACT_ATOMS: atom_id res chain seq x y z
N MET A 1 74.77 16.75 17.50
CA MET A 1 75.30 15.38 17.68
C MET A 1 74.09 14.52 18.01
N SER A 2 73.33 14.11 16.99
CA SER A 2 73.52 13.03 16.00
C SER A 2 73.16 11.65 16.56
N LEU A 3 72.37 10.94 15.77
CA LEU A 3 71.36 9.96 16.14
C LEU A 3 71.82 8.59 15.61
N ASP A 4 73.04 8.19 16.00
CA ASP A 4 73.81 7.14 15.31
C ASP A 4 74.31 5.99 16.21
N ASP A 5 73.87 5.88 17.47
CA ASP A 5 74.30 4.82 18.40
C ASP A 5 73.24 3.74 18.68
N LEU A 6 72.47 3.33 17.65
CA LEU A 6 71.49 2.23 17.76
C LEU A 6 71.60 1.16 16.66
N PHE A 7 72.79 0.94 16.11
CA PHE A 7 73.04 -0.17 15.17
C PHE A 7 74.30 -0.94 15.55
N GLY A 8 74.10 -2.19 15.97
CA GLY A 8 75.15 -3.20 16.13
C GLY A 8 75.79 -3.63 14.80
N PRO A 9 76.90 -4.39 14.87
CA PRO A 9 77.88 -4.50 13.79
C PRO A 9 77.42 -5.35 12.61
N GLN A 10 77.68 -4.83 11.40
CA GLN A 10 77.66 -5.58 10.15
C GLN A 10 78.90 -6.48 10.03
N SER A 11 78.68 -7.77 9.88
CA SER A 11 79.64 -8.70 9.29
C SER A 11 79.36 -8.81 7.79
N GLY A 12 80.32 -8.35 6.99
CA GLY A 12 80.31 -8.49 5.54
C GLY A 12 80.83 -9.84 5.07
N GLU A 13 80.28 -10.29 3.94
CA GLU A 13 80.97 -11.13 2.97
C GLU A 13 80.55 -10.68 1.55
N PRO A 14 81.46 -10.70 0.56
CA PRO A 14 81.29 -10.04 -0.73
C PRO A 14 80.43 -10.88 -1.69
N GLU A 15 79.45 -10.24 -2.34
CA GLU A 15 78.71 -10.83 -3.46
C GLU A 15 79.63 -11.07 -4.68
N PRO A 16 79.66 -12.29 -5.24
CA PRO A 16 80.27 -12.51 -6.55
C PRO A 16 79.32 -12.10 -7.67
N GLU A 17 79.79 -11.12 -8.45
CA GLU A 17 79.26 -10.68 -9.75
C GLU A 17 78.87 -11.89 -10.63
N ARG A 18 77.56 -12.09 -10.87
CA ARG A 18 77.06 -13.15 -11.75
C ARG A 18 76.28 -12.55 -12.91
N ALA A 19 76.85 -12.77 -14.09
CA ALA A 19 76.42 -12.33 -15.41
C ALA A 19 74.92 -12.50 -15.68
N ALA A 20 74.38 -11.54 -16.45
CA ALA A 20 73.02 -11.55 -16.96
C ALA A 20 72.70 -12.86 -17.72
N PRO A 21 71.62 -13.58 -17.37
CA PRO A 21 71.18 -14.72 -18.16
C PRO A 21 70.59 -14.27 -19.50
N ALA A 22 70.96 -14.98 -20.57
CA ALA A 22 70.56 -14.74 -21.96
C ALA A 22 69.02 -14.77 -22.18
N PRO A 23 68.52 -14.17 -23.28
CA PRO A 23 67.09 -14.10 -23.56
C PRO A 23 66.48 -15.51 -23.70
N ALA A 24 65.39 -15.77 -22.96
CA ALA A 24 64.63 -17.00 -23.09
C ALA A 24 63.87 -17.04 -24.44
N GLU A 25 63.92 -18.18 -25.13
CA GLU A 25 63.20 -18.39 -26.39
C GLU A 25 61.66 -18.29 -26.21
N PRO A 26 60.92 -17.78 -27.21
CA PRO A 26 59.47 -17.66 -27.13
C PRO A 26 58.79 -19.03 -27.06
N ARG A 27 58.02 -19.29 -26.00
CA ARG A 27 57.19 -20.50 -25.89
C ARG A 27 56.06 -20.47 -26.92
N ALA A 28 55.88 -21.58 -27.65
CA ALA A 28 54.80 -21.74 -28.63
C ALA A 28 53.39 -21.61 -27.98
N PRO A 29 52.40 -21.05 -28.69
CA PRO A 29 51.05 -20.85 -28.16
C PRO A 29 50.31 -22.18 -27.99
N LYS A 30 49.56 -22.31 -26.89
CA LYS A 30 48.71 -23.48 -26.60
C LYS A 30 47.52 -23.55 -27.58
N PRO A 31 47.07 -24.76 -27.97
CA PRO A 31 45.94 -24.91 -28.88
C PRO A 31 44.61 -24.45 -28.24
N PRO A 32 43.62 -24.00 -29.05
CA PRO A 32 42.32 -23.55 -28.56
C PRO A 32 41.51 -24.70 -27.92
N LYS A 33 40.79 -24.41 -26.83
CA LYS A 33 39.83 -25.34 -26.21
C LYS A 33 38.57 -25.46 -27.08
N GLU A 34 38.13 -26.69 -27.35
CA GLU A 34 36.86 -26.94 -28.04
C GLU A 34 35.63 -26.46 -27.24
N PRO A 35 34.57 -25.95 -27.91
CA PRO A 35 33.33 -25.55 -27.24
C PRO A 35 32.58 -26.76 -26.68
N ARG A 36 32.13 -26.65 -25.42
CA ARG A 36 31.34 -27.67 -24.74
C ARG A 36 29.90 -27.68 -25.30
N ALA A 37 29.39 -28.85 -25.67
CA ALA A 37 28.03 -28.99 -26.20
C ALA A 37 26.94 -28.52 -25.20
N PRO A 38 25.84 -27.91 -25.67
CA PRO A 38 24.76 -27.42 -24.82
C PRO A 38 23.99 -28.56 -24.15
N ARG A 39 23.56 -28.34 -22.90
CA ARG A 39 22.77 -29.30 -22.12
C ARG A 39 21.34 -29.41 -22.67
N PRO A 40 20.72 -30.61 -22.65
CA PRO A 40 19.33 -30.78 -23.08
C PRO A 40 18.35 -30.11 -22.09
N PRO A 41 17.19 -29.65 -22.57
CA PRO A 41 16.16 -29.03 -21.74
C PRO A 41 15.53 -30.04 -20.77
N ARG A 42 15.23 -29.57 -19.56
CA ARG A 42 14.65 -30.36 -18.47
C ARG A 42 13.14 -30.60 -18.77
N PRO A 43 12.59 -31.81 -18.52
CA PRO A 43 11.18 -32.08 -18.78
C PRO A 43 10.24 -31.28 -17.85
N PRO A 44 9.00 -30.98 -18.29
CA PRO A 44 8.00 -30.29 -17.48
C PRO A 44 7.60 -31.13 -16.26
N ARG A 45 7.43 -30.50 -15.11
CA ARG A 45 6.88 -31.13 -13.90
C ARG A 45 5.36 -31.19 -13.99
N GLU A 46 4.78 -32.37 -13.75
CA GLU A 46 3.33 -32.56 -13.67
C GLU A 46 2.72 -31.86 -12.44
N PRO A 47 1.51 -31.28 -12.55
CA PRO A 47 0.82 -30.63 -11.44
C PRO A 47 0.12 -31.66 -10.53
N GLY A 48 0.53 -31.72 -9.26
CA GLY A 48 -0.11 -32.54 -8.22
C GLY A 48 -1.42 -31.93 -7.71
N SER A 49 -2.47 -32.77 -7.64
CA SER A 49 -3.83 -32.45 -7.22
C SER A 49 -3.94 -32.03 -5.74
N ARG A 50 -4.53 -30.85 -5.47
CA ARG A 50 -4.76 -30.26 -4.13
C ARG A 50 -6.20 -30.44 -3.61
N THR A 51 -6.95 -31.36 -4.19
CA THR A 51 -8.39 -31.54 -3.90
C THR A 51 -8.73 -31.89 -2.43
N PRO A 52 -7.94 -32.64 -1.65
CA PRO A 52 -8.38 -33.00 -0.29
C PRO A 52 -8.17 -31.88 0.76
N LEU A 53 -7.34 -30.86 0.48
CA LEU A 53 -7.09 -29.75 1.42
C LEU A 53 -8.26 -28.75 1.45
N ILE A 54 -8.90 -28.54 0.29
CA ILE A 54 -9.99 -27.56 0.10
C ILE A 54 -11.24 -27.98 0.90
N LEU A 55 -11.51 -29.28 1.02
CA LEU A 55 -12.69 -29.77 1.72
C LEU A 55 -12.63 -29.57 3.25
N GLY A 56 -11.44 -29.59 3.84
CA GLY A 56 -11.24 -29.35 5.28
C GLY A 56 -11.51 -27.89 5.70
N ILE A 57 -11.25 -26.94 4.80
CA ILE A 57 -11.40 -25.50 5.06
C ILE A 57 -12.87 -25.07 5.04
N VAL A 58 -13.67 -25.62 4.12
CA VAL A 58 -15.10 -25.28 3.98
C VAL A 58 -15.90 -25.67 5.23
N ALA A 59 -15.55 -26.77 5.89
CA ALA A 59 -16.20 -27.20 7.13
C ALA A 59 -15.88 -26.30 8.34
N GLY A 60 -14.67 -25.73 8.40
CA GLY A 60 -14.27 -24.82 9.48
C GLY A 60 -14.94 -23.44 9.38
N VAL A 61 -15.07 -22.91 8.15
CA VAL A 61 -15.68 -21.58 7.90
C VAL A 61 -17.18 -21.57 8.22
N LEU A 62 -17.90 -22.65 7.90
CA LEU A 62 -19.34 -22.76 8.19
C LEU A 62 -19.64 -22.75 9.69
N LEU A 63 -18.77 -23.32 10.52
CA LEU A 63 -18.97 -23.36 11.98
C LEU A 63 -18.86 -21.96 12.60
N VAL A 64 -17.91 -21.14 12.14
CA VAL A 64 -17.70 -19.77 12.65
C VAL A 64 -18.88 -18.86 12.29
N ALA A 65 -19.43 -18.99 11.07
CA ALA A 65 -20.57 -18.20 10.63
C ALA A 65 -21.86 -18.46 11.45
N VAL A 66 -22.09 -19.70 11.90
CA VAL A 66 -23.24 -20.04 12.75
C VAL A 66 -23.11 -19.46 14.16
N ILE A 67 -21.90 -19.41 14.72
CA ILE A 67 -21.65 -18.85 16.05
C ILE A 67 -21.90 -17.33 16.07
N VAL A 68 -21.42 -16.64 15.03
CA VAL A 68 -21.59 -15.17 14.90
C VAL A 68 -23.07 -14.79 14.71
N THR A 69 -23.81 -15.54 13.88
CA THR A 69 -25.25 -15.27 13.68
C THR A 69 -26.08 -15.53 14.94
N LEU A 70 -25.73 -16.55 15.74
CA LEU A 70 -26.43 -16.84 16.99
C LEU A 70 -26.16 -15.78 18.08
N ALA A 71 -24.94 -15.23 18.14
CA ALA A 71 -24.60 -14.15 19.07
C ALA A 71 -25.38 -12.85 18.78
N ILE A 72 -25.61 -12.53 17.50
CA ILE A 72 -26.39 -11.34 17.09
C ILE A 72 -27.90 -11.54 17.34
N ALA A 73 -28.40 -12.76 17.21
CA ALA A 73 -29.82 -13.06 17.46
C ALA A 73 -30.18 -13.00 18.96
N LEU A 74 -29.26 -13.39 19.85
CA LEU A 74 -29.51 -13.44 21.29
C LEU A 74 -29.31 -12.09 22.01
N ASN A 75 -28.66 -11.11 21.37
CA ASN A 75 -28.32 -9.82 21.99
C ASN A 75 -29.20 -8.64 21.52
N ARG A 76 -30.40 -8.90 20.98
CA ARG A 76 -31.35 -7.82 20.64
C ARG A 76 -32.05 -7.30 21.90
N PRO A 77 -31.92 -6.01 22.26
CA PRO A 77 -32.70 -5.42 23.34
C PRO A 77 -34.18 -5.32 22.97
N SER A 78 -35.05 -5.81 23.86
CA SER A 78 -36.51 -5.67 23.75
C SER A 78 -36.94 -4.21 23.92
N ALA A 79 -37.64 -3.67 22.93
CA ALA A 79 -38.27 -2.35 23.01
C ALA A 79 -39.43 -2.35 24.03
N PRO A 80 -39.63 -1.28 24.82
CA PRO A 80 -40.77 -1.18 25.73
C PRO A 80 -42.05 -0.78 24.98
N ALA A 81 -43.17 -1.39 25.39
CA ALA A 81 -44.51 -1.15 24.86
C ALA A 81 -45.11 0.20 25.33
N PRO A 82 -46.04 0.82 24.59
CA PRO A 82 -46.68 2.08 24.99
C PRO A 82 -47.75 1.84 26.08
N ALA A 83 -47.79 2.71 27.09
CA ALA A 83 -48.82 2.72 28.12
C ALA A 83 -50.10 3.43 27.62
N GLU A 84 -51.26 2.84 27.94
CA GLU A 84 -52.59 3.37 27.62
C GLU A 84 -53.04 4.50 28.56
N SER A 85 -53.88 5.38 28.00
CA SER A 85 -54.45 6.61 28.56
C SER A 85 -55.47 6.42 29.69
N THR A 86 -55.60 7.42 30.58
CA THR A 86 -56.84 7.71 31.33
C THR A 86 -56.98 9.23 31.59
N PRO A 87 -58.16 9.86 31.36
CA PRO A 87 -58.44 11.29 31.64
C PRO A 87 -59.35 11.48 32.90
N PRO A 88 -59.83 12.70 33.27
CA PRO A 88 -59.23 14.04 33.31
C PRO A 88 -59.38 14.71 34.71
N ALA A 89 -58.75 15.88 34.94
CA ALA A 89 -59.18 16.82 35.98
C ALA A 89 -58.92 18.29 35.57
N THR A 90 -59.75 19.16 36.12
CA THR A 90 -60.14 20.50 35.63
C THR A 90 -59.45 21.65 36.38
N SER A 91 -59.25 22.77 35.66
CA SER A 91 -59.21 24.21 36.05
C SER A 91 -57.88 24.98 36.11
N GLU A 92 -57.95 26.16 35.45
CA GLU A 92 -57.44 27.50 35.80
C GLU A 92 -56.42 28.15 34.80
N PRO A 93 -56.51 29.47 34.45
CA PRO A 93 -56.00 30.00 33.18
C PRO A 93 -54.65 30.76 33.24
N ALA A 94 -53.90 30.64 32.12
CA ALA A 94 -52.94 31.56 31.45
C ALA A 94 -51.76 32.18 32.24
N PRO A 95 -50.52 32.19 31.67
CA PRO A 95 -50.18 33.15 30.60
C PRO A 95 -49.38 32.57 29.41
N ALA A 96 -49.07 33.46 28.46
CA ALA A 96 -48.72 33.30 27.04
C ALA A 96 -47.49 32.42 26.67
N PRO A 97 -47.45 31.88 25.43
CA PRO A 97 -46.36 31.04 24.96
C PRO A 97 -45.08 31.86 24.67
N SER A 98 -43.98 31.51 25.32
CA SER A 98 -42.65 31.82 24.80
C SER A 98 -42.39 30.92 23.60
N THR A 99 -42.21 31.51 22.42
CA THR A 99 -41.70 30.81 21.24
C THR A 99 -40.40 30.07 21.59
N PRO A 100 -40.28 28.77 21.34
CA PRO A 100 -38.99 28.10 21.44
C PRO A 100 -38.05 28.73 20.41
N SER A 101 -36.94 29.27 20.89
CA SER A 101 -35.78 29.62 20.09
C SER A 101 -35.40 28.39 19.27
N ALA A 102 -35.32 28.53 17.95
CA ALA A 102 -34.86 27.45 17.08
C ALA A 102 -33.47 26.99 17.56
N THR A 103 -33.37 25.73 17.97
CA THR A 103 -32.10 25.04 18.08
C THR A 103 -31.46 25.06 16.69
N PRO A 104 -30.17 25.43 16.54
CA PRO A 104 -29.50 25.27 15.26
C PRO A 104 -29.63 23.80 14.83
N THR A 105 -30.15 23.58 13.63
CA THR A 105 -30.09 22.28 12.96
C THR A 105 -28.61 21.96 12.82
N ASP A 106 -28.17 20.92 13.50
CA ASP A 106 -26.91 20.25 13.20
C ASP A 106 -27.07 19.78 11.76
N ASP A 107 -26.37 20.41 10.81
CA ASP A 107 -26.31 19.95 9.43
C ASP A 107 -25.64 18.58 9.49
N ALA A 108 -26.47 17.53 9.54
CA ALA A 108 -26.02 16.17 9.68
C ALA A 108 -25.33 15.77 8.37
N VAL A 109 -24.04 15.44 8.46
CA VAL A 109 -23.26 14.92 7.34
C VAL A 109 -23.99 13.71 6.73
N GLY A 110 -24.12 13.71 5.41
CA GLY A 110 -24.86 12.69 4.66
C GLY A 110 -24.09 11.38 4.47
N GLU A 111 -24.70 10.47 3.71
CA GLU A 111 -24.05 9.23 3.27
C GLU A 111 -22.90 9.54 2.29
N PRO A 112 -21.75 8.84 2.39
CA PRO A 112 -20.62 9.10 1.51
C PRO A 112 -20.99 8.78 0.04
N THR A 113 -20.54 9.64 -0.87
CA THR A 113 -20.71 9.42 -2.33
C THR A 113 -19.39 9.48 -3.08
N THR A 114 -18.35 10.06 -2.48
CA THR A 114 -17.07 10.29 -3.14
C THR A 114 -15.91 9.93 -2.22
N LEU A 115 -14.88 9.30 -2.78
CA LEU A 115 -13.59 9.03 -2.15
C LEU A 115 -12.50 9.79 -2.92
N THR A 116 -12.00 10.87 -2.35
CA THR A 116 -11.01 11.75 -2.97
C THR A 116 -9.62 11.47 -2.41
N PHE A 117 -8.64 11.31 -3.30
CA PHE A 117 -7.24 11.06 -2.93
C PHE A 117 -6.41 12.34 -2.98
N ALA A 118 -5.42 12.42 -2.10
CA ALA A 118 -4.48 13.52 -2.02
C ALA A 118 -3.09 13.01 -1.64
N GLY A 119 -2.08 13.88 -1.78
CA GLY A 119 -0.72 13.57 -1.36
C GLY A 119 -0.59 13.09 0.10
N THR A 120 -1.46 13.53 1.02
CA THR A 120 -1.40 13.19 2.45
C THR A 120 -2.30 12.03 2.87
N GLY A 121 -3.21 11.57 2.01
CA GLY A 121 -4.24 10.63 2.42
C GLY A 121 -5.42 10.53 1.45
N PHE A 122 -6.58 10.19 2.00
CA PHE A 122 -7.85 10.25 1.29
C PHE A 122 -8.99 10.72 2.20
N THR A 123 -10.07 11.19 1.58
CA THR A 123 -11.27 11.67 2.26
C THR A 123 -12.52 11.10 1.61
N LEU A 124 -13.41 10.53 2.42
CA LEU A 124 -14.80 10.25 2.05
C LEU A 124 -15.63 11.51 2.27
N ALA A 125 -16.38 11.91 1.25
CA ALA A 125 -17.29 13.05 1.31
C ALA A 125 -18.69 12.64 0.86
N ASP A 126 -19.70 13.31 1.39
CA ASP A 126 -21.09 13.12 1.00
C ASP A 126 -21.41 13.80 -0.35
N ALA A 127 -22.69 13.93 -0.68
CA ALA A 127 -23.14 14.54 -1.93
C ALA A 127 -22.96 16.07 -1.96
N ASP A 128 -22.93 16.71 -0.80
CA ASP A 128 -22.77 18.16 -0.63
C ASP A 128 -21.28 18.56 -0.54
N GLY A 129 -20.41 17.55 -0.36
CA GLY A 129 -18.97 17.71 -0.28
C GLY A 129 -18.46 17.80 1.16
N ASP A 130 -19.32 17.54 2.14
CA ASP A 130 -18.94 17.53 3.55
C ASP A 130 -18.14 16.27 3.87
N GLU A 131 -17.08 16.43 4.65
CA GLU A 131 -16.17 15.33 4.99
C GLU A 131 -16.83 14.36 5.98
N VAL A 132 -17.07 13.13 5.52
CA VAL A 132 -17.58 12.02 6.33
C VAL A 132 -16.44 11.39 7.13
N PHE A 133 -15.28 11.21 6.47
CA PHE A 133 -14.12 10.55 7.06
C PHE A 133 -12.85 10.95 6.32
N THR A 134 -11.76 11.21 7.06
CA THR A 134 -10.45 11.51 6.50
C THR A 134 -9.41 10.54 7.07
N PHE A 135 -8.51 10.05 6.21
CA PHE A 135 -7.42 9.15 6.57
C PHE A 135 -6.10 9.69 6.06
N GLY A 136 -5.15 9.92 6.97
CA GLY A 136 -3.76 10.18 6.66
C GLY A 136 -2.95 8.89 6.52
N TRP A 137 -1.90 8.89 5.71
CA TRP A 137 -1.08 7.69 5.46
C TRP A 137 -0.44 7.07 6.71
N ARG A 138 -0.29 7.82 7.81
CA ARG A 138 0.21 7.34 9.10
C ARG A 138 -0.89 6.99 10.11
N ASP A 139 -2.17 7.17 9.79
CA ASP A 139 -3.25 6.89 10.73
C ASP A 139 -3.46 5.39 10.95
N GLU A 140 -4.13 5.03 12.04
CA GLU A 140 -4.51 3.64 12.32
C GLU A 140 -5.50 3.10 11.28
N THR A 141 -5.10 2.05 10.58
CA THR A 141 -5.82 1.50 9.42
C THR A 141 -7.18 0.91 9.78
N ALA A 142 -7.39 0.47 11.02
CA ALA A 142 -8.65 -0.13 11.45
C ALA A 142 -9.88 0.79 11.21
N ASN A 143 -9.73 2.09 11.43
CA ASN A 143 -10.80 3.07 11.21
C ASN A 143 -11.09 3.26 9.72
N ALA A 144 -10.04 3.32 8.88
CA ALA A 144 -10.19 3.37 7.43
C ALA A 144 -10.88 2.13 6.87
N VAL A 145 -10.50 0.94 7.34
CA VAL A 145 -11.13 -0.32 6.89
C VAL A 145 -12.60 -0.36 7.28
N ALA A 146 -12.97 0.10 8.48
CA ALA A 146 -14.36 0.20 8.90
C ALA A 146 -15.16 1.18 8.01
N ALA A 147 -14.67 2.40 7.83
CA ALA A 147 -15.33 3.42 7.02
C ALA A 147 -15.46 2.99 5.54
N LEU A 148 -14.42 2.41 4.95
CA LEU A 148 -14.45 1.90 3.57
C LEU A 148 -15.36 0.68 3.43
N THR A 149 -15.44 -0.19 4.44
CA THR A 149 -16.36 -1.34 4.42
C THR A 149 -17.82 -0.90 4.40
N GLU A 150 -18.15 0.12 5.19
CA GLU A 150 -19.47 0.74 5.21
C GLU A 150 -19.77 1.43 3.87
N ALA A 151 -18.88 2.32 3.42
CA ALA A 151 -19.06 3.08 2.19
C ALA A 151 -19.15 2.18 0.93
N PHE A 152 -18.32 1.14 0.82
CA PHE A 152 -18.36 0.23 -0.33
C PHE A 152 -19.44 -0.86 -0.21
N GLY A 153 -20.10 -0.98 0.95
CA GLY A 153 -21.16 -1.96 1.20
C GLY A 153 -20.69 -3.42 1.25
N ALA A 154 -19.38 -3.67 1.38
CA ALA A 154 -18.80 -5.01 1.43
C ALA A 154 -17.50 -5.03 2.25
N ALA A 155 -17.29 -6.12 2.99
CA ALA A 155 -16.03 -6.34 3.72
C ALA A 155 -14.89 -6.70 2.74
N PRO A 156 -13.65 -6.24 3.00
CA PRO A 156 -12.50 -6.62 2.17
C PRO A 156 -12.14 -8.09 2.39
N SER A 157 -11.57 -8.70 1.36
CA SER A 157 -10.73 -9.87 1.56
C SER A 157 -9.35 -9.45 2.08
N GLN A 158 -8.70 -10.31 2.85
CA GLN A 158 -7.37 -10.03 3.41
C GLN A 158 -6.34 -11.04 2.93
N ARG A 159 -5.13 -10.56 2.66
CA ARG A 159 -3.94 -11.38 2.42
C ARG A 159 -2.70 -10.68 2.97
N VAL A 160 -1.68 -11.46 3.32
CA VAL A 160 -0.36 -10.90 3.62
C VAL A 160 0.47 -10.88 2.34
N GLU A 161 1.08 -9.73 2.07
CA GLU A 161 2.07 -9.55 1.02
C GLU A 161 3.44 -9.36 1.68
N PRO A 162 4.40 -10.27 1.46
CA PRO A 162 5.71 -10.15 2.08
C PRO A 162 6.43 -8.92 1.51
N GLY A 163 7.06 -8.16 2.42
CA GLY A 163 7.97 -7.08 2.06
C GLY A 163 9.29 -7.60 1.53
N ASP A 164 10.28 -6.71 1.43
CA ASP A 164 11.65 -7.08 1.03
C ASP A 164 12.55 -7.43 2.23
N GLY A 165 12.01 -7.38 3.45
CA GLY A 165 12.74 -7.60 4.70
C GLY A 165 13.71 -6.48 5.07
N SER A 166 13.64 -5.32 4.41
CA SER A 166 14.51 -4.18 4.65
C SER A 166 13.76 -2.84 4.59
N HIS A 167 13.46 -2.35 3.38
CA HIS A 167 12.89 -1.02 3.14
C HIS A 167 11.36 -1.04 3.16
N TYR A 168 10.76 -2.20 2.88
CA TYR A 168 9.31 -2.38 2.87
C TYR A 168 8.91 -3.41 3.92
N PRO A 169 7.97 -3.06 4.83
CA PRO A 169 7.42 -4.03 5.77
C PRO A 169 6.62 -5.09 5.00
N ASP A 170 6.32 -6.19 5.67
CA ASP A 170 5.19 -7.03 5.24
C ASP A 170 3.92 -6.19 5.30
N TYR A 171 2.99 -6.42 4.38
CA TYR A 171 1.71 -5.70 4.35
C TYR A 171 0.53 -6.65 4.56
N THR A 172 -0.42 -6.24 5.38
CA THR A 172 -1.80 -6.72 5.27
C THR A 172 -2.47 -5.95 4.13
N VAL A 173 -2.96 -6.67 3.13
CA VAL A 173 -3.67 -6.10 2.00
C VAL A 173 -5.16 -6.29 2.22
N TYR A 174 -5.88 -5.19 2.40
CA TYR A 174 -7.34 -5.14 2.43
C TYR A 174 -7.83 -4.88 1.01
N GLN A 175 -8.48 -5.88 0.41
CA GLN A 175 -8.87 -5.87 -0.99
C GLN A 175 -10.39 -5.87 -1.15
N TRP A 176 -10.89 -4.80 -1.74
CA TRP A 176 -12.22 -4.67 -2.34
C TRP A 176 -12.12 -4.83 -3.87
N ASP A 177 -13.27 -4.94 -4.53
CA ASP A 177 -13.32 -5.00 -5.99
C ASP A 177 -12.95 -3.65 -6.61
N GLY A 178 -11.71 -3.50 -7.08
CA GLY A 178 -11.21 -2.27 -7.70
C GLY A 178 -10.40 -1.35 -6.79
N PHE A 179 -10.21 -1.73 -5.51
CA PHE A 179 -9.45 -0.95 -4.53
C PHE A 179 -8.69 -1.84 -3.56
N MET A 180 -7.44 -1.50 -3.31
CA MET A 180 -6.60 -2.16 -2.31
C MET A 180 -5.98 -1.11 -1.39
N LEU A 181 -6.08 -1.36 -0.08
CA LEU A 181 -5.36 -0.64 0.97
C LEU A 181 -4.31 -1.59 1.54
N PHE A 182 -3.05 -1.18 1.48
CA PHE A 182 -1.91 -1.90 2.01
C PHE A 182 -1.52 -1.27 3.33
N ASP A 183 -1.37 -2.08 4.36
CA ASP A 183 -1.03 -1.63 5.71
C ASP A 183 0.09 -2.45 6.29
N MET A 184 1.11 -1.78 6.83
CA MET A 184 2.26 -2.43 7.41
C MET A 184 1.83 -3.43 8.50
N VAL A 185 2.40 -4.62 8.45
CA VAL A 185 2.39 -5.56 9.56
C VAL A 185 3.42 -5.05 10.55
N SER A 186 2.97 -4.70 11.76
CA SER A 186 3.89 -4.34 12.84
C SER A 186 4.80 -5.52 13.15
N THR A 187 6.11 -5.31 13.05
CA THR A 187 7.07 -6.32 13.51
C THR A 187 7.25 -6.20 15.02
N PRO A 188 7.69 -7.26 15.72
CA PRO A 188 7.95 -7.22 17.16
C PRO A 188 9.13 -6.32 17.56
N ASP A 189 9.89 -5.83 16.58
CA ASP A 189 11.00 -4.92 16.80
C ASP A 189 10.46 -3.52 17.15
N ASP A 190 11.24 -2.67 17.82
CA ASP A 190 10.83 -1.32 18.28
C ASP A 190 10.44 -0.34 17.14
N ALA A 191 10.39 -0.79 15.88
CA ALA A 191 9.97 0.00 14.73
C ALA A 191 8.47 0.30 14.80
N THR A 192 8.15 1.56 14.93
CA THR A 192 6.79 2.08 14.93
C THR A 192 6.36 2.45 13.52
N ARG A 193 5.05 2.68 13.35
CA ARG A 193 4.48 3.24 12.12
C ARG A 193 5.15 4.55 11.69
N ALA A 194 5.65 5.34 12.64
CA ALA A 194 6.36 6.60 12.41
C ALA A 194 7.70 6.40 11.68
N ASP A 195 8.32 5.23 11.82
CA ASP A 195 9.65 4.95 11.29
C ASP A 195 9.63 4.56 9.80
N TYR A 196 8.47 4.19 9.27
CA TYR A 196 8.31 3.84 7.86
C TYR A 196 7.97 5.07 7.02
N SER A 197 8.60 5.18 5.84
CA SER A 197 8.22 6.14 4.79
C SER A 197 6.98 5.70 4.01
N GLN A 198 6.56 4.44 4.16
CA GLN A 198 5.38 3.89 3.51
C GLN A 198 4.60 2.92 4.43
N PRO A 199 4.06 3.37 5.57
CA PRO A 199 3.31 2.52 6.48
C PRO A 199 1.97 2.06 5.90
N THR A 200 1.30 2.89 5.10
CA THR A 200 0.20 2.46 4.22
C THR A 200 0.35 3.01 2.82
N TYR A 201 -0.32 2.39 1.86
CA TYR A 201 -0.52 2.95 0.53
C TYR A 201 -1.75 2.34 -0.13
N VAL A 202 -2.17 2.90 -1.26
CA VAL A 202 -3.38 2.44 -1.97
C VAL A 202 -3.12 2.16 -3.44
N LEU A 203 -3.96 1.29 -4.01
CA LEU A 203 -4.06 1.03 -5.44
C LEU A 203 -5.52 1.02 -5.85
N LEU A 204 -5.84 1.78 -6.90
CA LEU A 204 -7.14 1.83 -7.55
C LEU A 204 -7.07 1.13 -8.91
N SER A 205 -8.09 0.37 -9.26
CA SER A 205 -8.28 -0.22 -10.59
C SER A 205 -9.71 -0.09 -11.13
N LYS A 206 -10.56 0.69 -10.43
CA LYS A 206 -11.87 1.16 -10.90
C LYS A 206 -12.06 2.64 -10.56
N ASN A 207 -13.02 3.27 -11.24
CA ASN A 207 -13.42 4.66 -10.98
C ASN A 207 -14.61 4.77 -10.01
N GLU A 208 -15.28 3.65 -9.69
CA GLU A 208 -16.42 3.59 -8.77
C GLU A 208 -16.51 2.21 -8.10
N ILE A 209 -16.87 2.19 -6.81
CA ILE A 209 -17.08 0.97 -6.01
C ILE A 209 -18.28 1.17 -5.09
N GLY A 210 -19.28 0.30 -5.17
CA GLY A 210 -20.45 0.38 -4.28
C GLY A 210 -21.26 1.68 -4.40
N GLY A 211 -21.16 2.39 -5.53
CA GLY A 211 -21.77 3.72 -5.70
C GLY A 211 -20.88 4.89 -5.23
N ILE A 212 -19.72 4.61 -4.63
CA ILE A 212 -18.74 5.62 -4.25
C ILE A 212 -17.83 5.91 -5.46
N ARG A 213 -17.76 7.17 -5.89
CA ARG A 213 -16.84 7.61 -6.93
C ARG A 213 -15.42 7.75 -6.39
N LEU A 214 -14.44 7.18 -7.07
CA LEU A 214 -13.03 7.33 -6.72
C LEU A 214 -12.44 8.48 -7.54
N VAL A 215 -11.95 9.52 -6.87
CA VAL A 215 -11.43 10.75 -7.49
C VAL A 215 -9.94 10.86 -7.20
N ALA A 216 -9.11 10.58 -8.20
CA ALA A 216 -7.67 10.77 -8.11
C ALA A 216 -7.27 12.22 -8.47
N GLU A 217 -6.10 12.63 -7.98
CA GLU A 217 -5.43 13.87 -8.37
C GLU A 217 -5.11 13.87 -9.86
N HIS A 218 -4.85 15.06 -10.42
CA HIS A 218 -4.48 15.26 -11.82
C HIS A 218 -5.52 14.72 -12.83
N GLU A 219 -6.78 14.63 -12.40
CA GLU A 219 -7.89 14.10 -13.19
C GLU A 219 -7.63 12.68 -13.72
N LEU A 220 -6.80 11.91 -13.02
CA LEU A 220 -6.47 10.55 -13.42
C LEU A 220 -7.69 9.64 -13.29
N ALA A 221 -7.92 8.81 -14.31
CA ALA A 221 -8.99 7.83 -14.31
C ALA A 221 -8.56 6.53 -15.01
N ILE A 222 -9.08 5.41 -14.52
CA ILE A 222 -8.91 4.10 -15.16
C ILE A 222 -9.55 4.16 -16.55
N GLY A 223 -8.81 3.67 -17.56
CA GLY A 223 -9.21 3.68 -18.96
C GLY A 223 -8.72 4.89 -19.77
N GLN A 224 -8.14 5.92 -19.15
CA GLN A 224 -7.50 7.01 -19.88
C GLN A 224 -6.40 6.49 -20.79
N THR A 225 -6.34 7.01 -22.01
CA THR A 225 -5.27 6.69 -22.96
C THR A 225 -3.93 7.26 -22.50
N VAL A 226 -2.84 6.64 -22.96
CA VAL A 226 -1.48 7.16 -22.76
C VAL A 226 -1.35 8.63 -23.22
N ALA A 227 -2.06 9.04 -24.27
CA ALA A 227 -2.03 10.42 -24.76
C ALA A 227 -2.71 11.40 -23.79
N GLU A 228 -3.84 11.02 -23.20
CA GLU A 228 -4.54 11.81 -22.19
C GLU A 228 -3.70 11.97 -20.91
N VAL A 229 -3.07 10.89 -20.44
CA VAL A 229 -2.20 10.96 -19.26
C VAL A 229 -1.00 11.89 -19.51
N ARG A 230 -0.39 11.83 -20.70
CA ARG A 230 0.69 12.78 -21.06
C ARG A 230 0.20 14.23 -21.10
N ALA A 231 -1.02 14.46 -21.58
CA ALA A 231 -1.61 15.78 -21.58
C ALA A 231 -1.86 16.32 -20.17
N ALA A 232 -2.06 15.45 -19.18
CA ALA A 232 -2.17 15.82 -17.76
C ALA A 232 -0.83 16.27 -17.12
N GLY A 233 0.30 16.15 -17.83
CA GLY A 233 1.59 16.71 -17.41
C GLY A 233 2.34 15.93 -16.32
N PRO A 234 2.57 14.62 -16.47
CA PRO A 234 3.40 13.84 -15.55
C PRO A 234 4.85 14.34 -15.57
N ALA A 235 5.51 14.27 -14.41
CA ALA A 235 6.91 14.67 -14.29
C ALA A 235 7.86 13.63 -14.90
N LEU A 236 7.51 12.34 -14.80
CA LEU A 236 8.34 11.23 -15.27
C LEU A 236 7.50 10.18 -16.00
N GLU A 237 8.12 9.54 -17.00
CA GLU A 237 7.62 8.35 -17.68
C GLU A 237 8.64 7.22 -17.50
N ILE A 238 8.25 6.15 -16.81
CA ILE A 238 9.11 5.02 -16.48
C ILE A 238 8.59 3.78 -17.22
N PRO A 239 9.34 3.22 -18.20
CA PRO A 239 8.99 1.95 -18.83
C PRO A 239 8.90 0.82 -17.81
N ARG A 240 7.91 -0.07 -17.94
CA ARG A 240 7.59 -1.11 -16.96
C ARG A 240 7.38 -2.46 -17.62
N GLY A 241 8.10 -3.49 -17.17
CA GLY A 241 7.79 -4.90 -17.45
C GLY A 241 7.50 -5.22 -18.92
N ASN A 242 6.21 -5.45 -19.23
CA ASN A 242 5.71 -5.80 -20.56
C ASN A 242 6.07 -4.76 -21.63
N VAL A 243 6.12 -5.20 -22.89
CA VAL A 243 6.40 -4.31 -24.02
C VAL A 243 5.35 -3.20 -24.09
N GLY A 244 5.79 -1.97 -23.89
CA GLY A 244 4.96 -0.77 -24.06
C GLY A 244 4.30 -0.24 -22.79
N ALA A 245 4.28 -0.99 -21.68
CA ALA A 245 3.70 -0.50 -20.43
C ALA A 245 4.56 0.62 -19.81
N ILE A 246 3.89 1.67 -19.33
CA ILE A 246 4.50 2.90 -18.79
C ILE A 246 3.87 3.18 -17.43
N ARG A 247 4.72 3.52 -16.44
CA ARG A 247 4.34 4.19 -15.20
C ARG A 247 4.60 5.67 -15.34
N PHE A 248 3.55 6.47 -15.22
CA PHE A 248 3.62 7.91 -15.11
C PHE A 248 3.74 8.31 -13.65
N VAL A 249 4.60 9.29 -13.35
CA VAL A 249 4.79 9.82 -11.99
C VAL A 249 4.40 11.29 -11.97
N PHE A 250 3.52 11.65 -11.05
CA PHE A 250 3.08 13.01 -10.80
C PHE A 250 3.61 13.50 -9.45
N ASP A 251 4.05 14.75 -9.40
CA ASP A 251 4.59 15.41 -8.21
C ASP A 251 5.66 14.63 -7.42
N PRO A 252 6.69 14.04 -8.06
CA PRO A 252 7.73 13.28 -7.34
C PRO A 252 8.42 14.08 -6.23
N ALA A 253 8.56 15.40 -6.42
CA ALA A 253 9.19 16.31 -5.45
C ALA A 253 8.34 16.55 -4.19
N ARG A 254 7.05 16.20 -4.21
CA ARG A 254 6.15 16.30 -3.05
C ARG A 254 6.34 15.15 -2.08
N SER A 255 6.84 14.00 -2.54
CA SER A 255 7.05 12.86 -1.67
C SER A 255 8.01 13.17 -0.52
N SER A 256 7.54 12.99 0.71
CA SER A 256 8.28 13.34 1.92
C SER A 256 7.92 12.38 3.04
N ALA A 257 8.94 11.78 3.67
CA ALA A 257 8.77 10.89 4.82
C ALA A 257 8.62 11.66 6.16
N ALA A 258 8.80 12.98 6.12
CA ALA A 258 8.59 13.88 7.24
C ALA A 258 7.09 13.97 7.61
N ASP A 259 6.77 14.77 8.62
CA ASP A 259 5.39 15.09 8.98
C ASP A 259 4.98 16.43 8.33
N PRO A 260 3.89 16.48 7.54
CA PRO A 260 3.02 15.37 7.15
C PRO A 260 3.67 14.43 6.13
N LEU A 261 3.37 13.14 6.26
CA LEU A 261 3.76 12.12 5.29
C LEU A 261 3.06 12.41 3.95
N GLN A 262 3.83 12.55 2.88
CA GLN A 262 3.31 12.88 1.56
C GLN A 262 3.77 11.91 0.49
N TYR A 263 2.84 11.55 -0.39
CA TYR A 263 3.02 10.65 -1.52
C TYR A 263 2.84 11.36 -2.86
N SER A 264 3.43 10.72 -3.86
CA SER A 264 3.24 11.02 -5.27
C SER A 264 2.07 10.20 -5.82
N ALA A 265 1.44 10.71 -6.87
CA ALA A 265 0.44 9.95 -7.62
C ALA A 265 1.10 9.25 -8.81
N PHE A 266 0.71 8.01 -9.07
CA PHE A 266 1.23 7.19 -10.15
C PHE A 266 0.10 6.65 -11.01
N ALA A 267 0.28 6.65 -12.32
CA ALA A 267 -0.63 5.98 -13.25
C ALA A 267 0.11 4.88 -14.02
N ASP A 268 -0.31 3.64 -13.83
CA ASP A 268 0.22 2.47 -14.54
C ASP A 268 -0.64 2.14 -15.74
N THR A 269 0.00 1.95 -16.88
CA THR A 269 -0.65 1.58 -18.14
C THR A 269 -0.26 0.17 -18.59
N ASP A 270 -1.12 -0.44 -19.41
CA ASP A 270 -0.79 -1.65 -20.18
C ASP A 270 -0.05 -1.34 -21.50
N GLY A 271 0.29 -0.07 -21.72
CA GLY A 271 0.84 0.49 -22.95
C GLY A 271 -0.19 1.14 -23.87
N THR A 272 -1.47 1.02 -23.55
CA THR A 272 -2.56 1.69 -24.27
C THR A 272 -3.37 2.60 -23.36
N VAL A 273 -3.77 2.10 -22.18
CA VAL A 273 -4.64 2.81 -21.24
C VAL A 273 -4.18 2.63 -19.80
N VAL A 274 -4.61 3.54 -18.91
CA VAL A 274 -4.44 3.42 -17.46
C VAL A 274 -5.22 2.23 -16.94
N THR A 275 -4.54 1.37 -16.20
CA THR A 275 -5.09 0.16 -15.59
C THR A 275 -5.00 0.18 -14.08
N ALA A 276 -4.11 0.99 -13.51
CA ALA A 276 -4.07 1.24 -12.08
C ALA A 276 -3.58 2.65 -11.76
N ILE A 277 -4.08 3.20 -10.65
CA ILE A 277 -3.59 4.44 -10.05
C ILE A 277 -3.09 4.10 -8.66
N LEU A 278 -1.92 4.62 -8.26
CA LEU A 278 -1.31 4.33 -6.96
C LEU A 278 -0.88 5.61 -6.26
N TYR A 279 -0.93 5.60 -4.94
CA TYR A 279 -0.41 6.65 -4.07
C TYR A 279 0.59 6.03 -3.12
N TYR A 280 1.88 6.27 -3.34
CA TYR A 280 2.93 5.69 -2.50
C TYR A 280 4.18 6.58 -2.49
N PHE A 281 5.16 6.25 -1.65
CA PHE A 281 6.37 7.05 -1.47
C PHE A 281 7.25 7.00 -2.73
N TYR A 282 7.50 8.15 -3.36
CA TYR A 282 8.50 8.24 -4.42
C TYR A 282 9.89 8.40 -3.82
N SER A 283 10.82 7.55 -4.27
CA SER A 283 12.25 7.70 -4.02
C SER A 283 13.00 7.51 -5.34
N ASP A 284 13.94 8.40 -5.64
CA ASP A 284 14.89 8.18 -6.73
C ASP A 284 15.69 6.89 -6.43
N LEU A 285 15.57 5.89 -7.31
CA LEU A 285 16.32 4.63 -7.23
C LEU A 285 17.78 4.82 -7.66
#